data_AF-A0AAJ6QS09-F1
#
_entry.id   AF-A0AAJ6QS09-F1
#
_cell.length_a   1.000
_cell.length_b   1.000
_cell.length_c   1.000
_cell.angle_alpha   90.00
_cell.angle_beta   90.00
_cell.angle_gamma   90.00
#
_symmetry.space_group_name_H-M   'P 1'
#
loop_
_entity.id
_entity.type
_entity.pdbx_description
1 polymer ?
#
loop_
_entity_poly.entity_id
_entity_poly.type
_entity_poly.pdbx_seq_one_letter_code
_entity_poly.pdbx_strand_id
1 'polypeptide(L)'
;MKVCVLEQGVKFPSTTPPEETLQDTLHLYEETAKFAKEQGCQLLVCPEMGALTGIAPQDRFVTAEVLPRIGQAPDPSNQATLCALAEIARQNELHLVVSTIEKADAFYNTTVILTPQGTLAGRHRKKHLYLEPCITPSGEEARRIHLEGIGDVEFITCFDVYFAEANREEPSDLAIMVAHWYDEIPNLTLLSVARGWSVSNQTPIIVSNCRSVRQATLGAGLFHPNGNGKYSMSFSKDKECVHIFDLDEKATLIREPKDVLTPDTYQPIIGDLKRFDRLVLRDKSGILKIDLPTISCQIMYELRGLSQDVIYFMMAADGIRRFGNGDSLYLQELYIVALNKQSREVSVVSGNPFRTLRLSMGIKNENQRRTVFPIVVGDNLSLIGPERWQFDHEVLELQVEGAIVCAGMCRRVFNKDVPVVSRKRSRTM
;
A
#
# COMPACT_ATOMS: atom_id res chain seq x y z
N MET A 1 0.17 -6.73 20.83
CA MET A 1 1.64 -6.69 20.61
C MET A 1 1.96 -5.34 20.00
N LYS A 2 2.93 -4.60 20.55
CA LYS A 2 3.33 -3.31 19.98
C LYS A 2 4.32 -3.45 18.82
N VAL A 3 4.08 -2.68 17.77
CA VAL A 3 4.88 -2.63 16.55
C VAL A 3 5.31 -1.19 16.29
N CYS A 4 6.60 -1.01 16.04
CA CYS A 4 7.17 0.23 15.58
C CYS A 4 7.21 0.24 14.05
N VAL A 5 6.77 1.34 13.42
CA VAL A 5 6.77 1.51 11.98
C VAL A 5 7.48 2.80 11.63
N LEU A 6 8.48 2.70 10.76
CA LEU A 6 9.22 3.85 10.25
C LEU A 6 8.63 4.28 8.90
N GLU A 7 8.28 5.55 8.76
CA GLU A 7 8.17 6.22 7.47
C GLU A 7 9.49 6.90 7.14
N GLN A 8 10.21 6.34 6.16
CA GLN A 8 11.59 6.77 5.87
C GLN A 8 11.67 7.83 4.78
N GLY A 9 12.36 8.95 5.02
CA GLY A 9 12.62 10.02 4.07
C GLY A 9 13.30 9.53 2.78
N VAL A 10 12.74 9.92 1.64
CA VAL A 10 13.39 9.68 0.33
C VAL A 10 14.53 10.68 0.16
N LYS A 11 15.76 10.18 0.14
CA LYS A 11 16.97 10.95 -0.17
C LYS A 11 17.25 10.83 -1.67
N PHE A 12 17.50 11.97 -2.31
CA PHE A 12 17.93 11.98 -3.71
C PHE A 12 19.35 11.43 -3.82
N PRO A 13 19.69 10.76 -4.94
CA PRO A 13 21.05 10.32 -5.19
C PRO A 13 22.06 11.46 -5.04
N SER A 14 23.11 11.23 -4.26
CA SER A 14 24.24 12.15 -4.11
C SER A 14 25.52 11.54 -4.69
N THR A 15 26.62 12.30 -4.63
CA THR A 15 27.97 11.78 -4.92
C THR A 15 28.60 11.05 -3.73
N THR A 16 27.86 10.88 -2.63
CA THR A 16 28.31 10.15 -1.44
C THR A 16 28.48 8.67 -1.81
N PRO A 17 29.55 8.00 -1.38
CA PRO A 17 29.71 6.56 -1.59
C PRO A 17 28.47 5.76 -1.12
N PRO A 18 28.07 4.70 -1.84
CA PRO A 18 26.94 3.85 -1.46
C PRO A 18 27.06 3.31 -0.03
N GLU A 19 28.26 2.93 0.39
CA GLU A 19 28.53 2.38 1.71
C GLU A 19 28.32 3.42 2.82
N GLU A 20 28.74 4.67 2.61
CA GLU A 20 28.55 5.77 3.57
C GLU A 20 27.06 6.15 3.66
N THR A 21 26.36 6.20 2.54
CA THR A 21 24.90 6.44 2.50
C THR A 21 24.12 5.33 3.23
N LEU A 22 24.60 4.10 3.13
CA LEU A 22 24.05 2.97 3.86
C LEU A 22 24.31 3.10 5.37
N GLN A 23 25.49 3.57 5.80
CA GLN A 23 25.77 3.79 7.23
C GLN A 23 24.81 4.81 7.86
N ASP A 24 24.47 5.90 7.17
CA ASP A 24 23.44 6.85 7.65
C ASP A 24 22.09 6.16 7.89
N THR A 25 21.73 5.22 7.01
CA THR A 25 20.47 4.49 7.12
C THR A 25 20.52 3.47 8.27
N LEU A 26 21.65 2.78 8.45
CA LEU A 26 21.86 1.88 9.58
C LEU A 26 21.79 2.63 10.90
N HIS A 27 22.34 3.85 10.98
CA HIS A 27 22.24 4.69 12.16
C HIS A 27 20.79 5.08 12.46
N LEU A 28 20.02 5.50 11.45
CA LEU A 28 18.59 5.78 11.60
C LEU A 28 17.81 4.55 12.11
N TYR A 29 18.12 3.36 11.60
CA TYR A 29 17.46 2.13 12.03
C TYR A 29 17.86 1.75 13.46
N GLU A 30 19.12 1.97 13.85
CA GLU A 30 19.58 1.76 15.21
C GLU A 30 18.87 2.69 16.21
N GLU A 31 18.77 3.99 15.90
CA GLU A 31 18.05 4.97 16.73
C GLU A 31 16.56 4.62 16.83
N THR A 32 15.95 4.25 15.71
CA THR A 32 14.54 3.86 15.67
C THR A 32 14.29 2.56 16.46
N ALA A 33 15.22 1.61 16.41
CA ALA A 33 15.13 0.35 17.16
C ALA A 33 15.30 0.58 18.67
N LYS A 34 16.21 1.48 19.09
CA LYS A 34 16.34 1.91 20.49
C LYS A 34 15.04 2.52 21.00
N PHE A 35 14.47 3.45 20.24
CA PHE A 35 13.17 4.02 20.55
C PHE A 35 12.07 2.95 20.60
N ALA A 36 12.03 2.03 19.64
CA ALA A 36 11.06 0.93 19.60
C ALA A 36 11.14 0.06 20.86
N LYS A 37 12.35 -0.29 21.32
CA LYS A 37 12.58 -1.02 22.56
C LYS A 37 12.09 -0.26 23.79
N GLU A 38 12.39 1.04 23.88
CA GLU A 38 11.89 1.89 24.98
C GLU A 38 10.36 1.94 25.04
N GLN A 39 9.69 1.87 23.88
CA GLN A 39 8.23 1.82 23.79
C GLN A 39 7.64 0.41 24.03
N GLY A 40 8.50 -0.61 24.20
CA GLY A 40 8.11 -2.01 24.39
C GLY A 40 7.64 -2.69 23.11
N CYS A 41 8.14 -2.28 21.94
CA CYS A 41 7.80 -2.91 20.67
C CYS A 41 8.58 -4.20 20.45
N GLN A 42 7.94 -5.18 19.84
CA GLN A 42 8.53 -6.49 19.53
C GLN A 42 8.90 -6.62 18.04
N LEU A 43 8.49 -5.65 17.22
CA LEU A 43 8.68 -5.62 15.77
C LEU A 43 8.97 -4.18 15.34
N LEU A 44 9.97 -4.00 14.49
CA LEU A 44 10.25 -2.76 13.75
C LEU A 44 10.08 -3.02 12.25
N VAL A 45 9.21 -2.26 11.59
CA VAL A 45 8.98 -2.33 10.15
C VAL A 45 9.54 -1.10 9.46
N CYS A 46 10.53 -1.30 8.59
CA CYS A 46 11.12 -0.29 7.73
C CYS A 46 10.57 -0.40 6.30
N PRO A 47 10.55 0.70 5.52
CA PRO A 47 9.90 0.71 4.22
C PRO A 47 10.73 0.01 3.13
N GLU A 48 10.09 -0.19 1.99
CA GLU A 48 10.75 -0.72 0.80
C GLU A 48 11.85 0.25 0.34
N MET A 49 12.96 -0.27 -0.19
CA MET A 49 14.08 0.55 -0.67
C MET A 49 14.72 1.46 0.39
N GLY A 50 14.35 1.35 1.67
CA GLY A 50 14.83 2.22 2.74
C GLY A 50 16.36 2.20 2.86
N ALA A 51 16.98 1.02 2.83
CA ALA A 51 18.44 0.83 2.82
C ALA A 51 19.14 1.35 1.54
N LEU A 52 18.38 1.78 0.53
CA LEU A 52 18.86 2.16 -0.79
C LEU A 52 18.53 3.62 -1.14
N THR A 53 17.86 4.32 -0.23
CA THR A 53 17.55 5.75 -0.39
C THR A 53 18.84 6.55 -0.44
N GLY A 54 18.95 7.55 -1.32
CA GLY A 54 20.18 8.32 -1.53
C GLY A 54 21.27 7.60 -2.33
N ILE A 55 21.16 6.29 -2.59
CA ILE A 55 22.10 5.56 -3.44
C ILE A 55 21.59 5.60 -4.89
N ALA A 56 22.47 6.02 -5.81
CA ALA A 56 22.15 6.09 -7.23
C ALA A 56 21.79 4.70 -7.79
N PRO A 57 20.78 4.58 -8.69
CA PRO A 57 20.29 3.27 -9.14
C PRO A 57 21.36 2.32 -9.68
N GLN A 58 22.37 2.82 -10.38
CA GLN A 58 23.47 2.03 -10.91
C GLN A 58 24.41 1.48 -9.84
N ASP A 59 24.45 2.11 -8.66
CA ASP A 59 25.37 1.79 -7.57
C ASP A 59 24.70 0.98 -6.44
N ARG A 60 23.38 0.77 -6.51
CA ARG A 60 22.63 -0.04 -5.52
C ARG A 60 23.11 -1.49 -5.42
N PHE A 61 23.80 -2.00 -6.43
CA PHE A 61 24.35 -3.35 -6.43
C PHE A 61 25.64 -3.47 -5.62
N VAL A 62 26.28 -2.35 -5.28
CA VAL A 62 27.48 -2.31 -4.43
C VAL A 62 27.16 -2.83 -3.03
N THR A 63 25.95 -2.55 -2.53
CA THR A 63 25.46 -2.98 -1.22
C THR A 63 24.71 -4.32 -1.25
N ALA A 64 24.73 -5.03 -2.38
CA ALA A 64 23.99 -6.28 -2.54
C ALA A 64 24.72 -7.46 -1.89
N GLU A 65 23.99 -8.22 -1.06
CA GLU A 65 24.54 -9.31 -0.27
C GLU A 65 23.82 -10.63 -0.57
N VAL A 66 24.54 -11.74 -0.46
CA VAL A 66 23.91 -13.07 -0.46
C VAL A 66 23.22 -13.24 0.89
N LEU A 67 21.96 -13.66 0.93
CA LEU A 67 21.28 -13.89 2.21
C LEU A 67 21.78 -15.18 2.89
N PRO A 68 21.85 -15.24 4.24
CA PRO A 68 22.06 -16.49 4.96
C PRO A 68 20.88 -17.44 4.76
N ARG A 69 21.03 -18.71 5.17
CA ARG A 69 19.89 -19.62 5.21
C ARG A 69 18.90 -19.20 6.30
N ILE A 70 17.63 -19.52 6.12
CA ILE A 70 16.61 -19.34 7.16
C ILE A 70 17.06 -20.07 8.43
N GLY A 71 16.95 -19.40 9.58
CA GLY A 71 17.41 -19.84 10.89
C GLY A 71 18.91 -19.62 11.16
N GLN A 72 19.67 -19.04 10.23
CA GLN A 72 21.10 -18.75 10.42
C GLN A 72 21.34 -17.24 10.60
N ALA A 73 22.38 -16.92 11.37
CA ALA A 73 22.90 -15.57 11.47
C ALA A 73 23.71 -15.19 10.22
N PRO A 74 23.79 -13.90 9.86
CA PRO A 74 24.64 -13.45 8.76
C PRO A 74 26.14 -13.66 9.02
N ASP A 75 26.90 -13.92 7.96
CA ASP A 75 28.36 -14.12 7.98
C ASP A 75 29.12 -12.80 7.75
N PRO A 76 29.91 -12.33 8.74
CA PRO A 76 30.61 -11.05 8.64
C PRO A 76 31.67 -10.98 7.53
N SER A 77 32.09 -12.10 6.96
CA SER A 77 33.06 -12.13 5.85
C SER A 77 32.49 -11.59 4.53
N ASN A 78 31.18 -11.63 4.34
CA ASN A 78 30.53 -11.26 3.07
C ASN A 78 29.10 -10.68 3.20
N GLN A 79 28.61 -10.48 4.43
CA GLN A 79 27.26 -9.98 4.72
C GLN A 79 27.28 -8.84 5.76
N ALA A 80 28.17 -7.87 5.57
CA ALA A 80 28.42 -6.79 6.54
C ALA A 80 27.16 -5.98 6.89
N THR A 81 26.33 -5.69 5.89
CA THR A 81 25.05 -4.97 6.04
C THR A 81 24.06 -5.78 6.85
N LEU A 82 23.87 -7.06 6.49
CA LEU A 82 22.99 -7.96 7.25
C LEU A 82 23.50 -8.20 8.67
N CYS A 83 24.82 -8.29 8.89
CA CYS A 83 25.40 -8.36 10.23
C CYS A 83 25.07 -7.12 11.06
N ALA A 84 25.18 -5.92 10.50
CA ALA A 84 24.82 -4.68 11.18
C ALA A 84 23.32 -4.66 11.54
N LEU A 85 22.45 -5.04 10.60
CA LEU A 85 21.01 -5.14 10.82
C LEU A 85 20.65 -6.21 11.86
N ALA A 86 21.33 -7.36 11.84
CA ALA A 86 21.14 -8.43 12.81
C ALA A 86 21.57 -8.00 14.22
N GLU A 87 22.64 -7.20 14.32
CA GLU A 87 23.07 -6.62 15.58
C GLU A 87 22.07 -5.59 16.11
N ILE A 88 21.49 -4.74 15.24
CA ILE A 88 20.40 -3.83 15.62
C ILE A 88 19.22 -4.62 16.19
N ALA A 89 18.78 -5.70 15.53
CA ALA A 89 17.71 -6.56 16.02
C ALA A 89 18.05 -7.18 17.39
N ARG A 90 19.29 -7.68 17.54
CA ARG A 90 19.77 -8.35 18.75
C ARG A 90 19.90 -7.42 19.95
N GLN A 91 20.52 -6.26 19.79
CA GLN A 91 20.69 -5.27 20.86
C GLN A 91 19.33 -4.73 21.36
N ASN A 92 18.36 -4.66 20.44
CA ASN A 92 17.05 -4.12 20.74
C ASN A 92 15.97 -5.19 21.02
N GLU A 93 16.34 -6.47 21.02
CA GLU A 93 15.47 -7.61 21.36
C GLU A 93 14.14 -7.62 20.59
N LEU A 94 14.18 -7.25 19.30
CA LEU A 94 13.00 -7.13 18.44
C LEU A 94 13.20 -7.81 17.09
N HIS A 95 12.09 -8.15 16.42
CA HIS A 95 12.11 -8.52 15.02
C HIS A 95 12.30 -7.29 14.14
N LEU A 96 13.20 -7.34 13.17
CA LEU A 96 13.48 -6.24 12.25
C LEU A 96 13.08 -6.63 10.82
N VAL A 97 12.11 -5.92 10.24
CA VAL A 97 11.68 -6.07 8.84
C VAL A 97 12.33 -4.97 8.01
N VAL A 98 13.13 -5.35 7.03
CA VAL A 98 13.88 -4.41 6.18
C VAL A 98 13.94 -4.89 4.74
N SER A 99 13.91 -3.94 3.80
CA SER A 99 14.13 -4.19 2.37
C SER A 99 15.60 -3.96 1.99
N THR A 100 16.19 -4.91 1.27
CA THR A 100 17.59 -4.92 0.82
C THR A 100 17.69 -5.38 -0.64
N ILE A 101 18.88 -5.28 -1.24
CA ILE A 101 19.18 -5.97 -2.50
C ILE A 101 19.83 -7.31 -2.19
N GLU A 102 19.13 -8.40 -2.51
CA GLU A 102 19.70 -9.73 -2.45
C GLU A 102 20.49 -10.03 -3.72
N LYS A 103 21.70 -10.55 -3.55
CA LYS A 103 22.53 -11.13 -4.62
C LYS A 103 22.41 -12.66 -4.59
N ALA A 104 21.97 -13.24 -5.70
CA ALA A 104 21.97 -14.69 -5.92
C ALA A 104 22.41 -14.99 -7.36
N ASP A 105 21.57 -15.68 -8.14
CA ASP A 105 21.73 -15.84 -9.59
C ASP A 105 21.49 -14.52 -10.36
N ALA A 106 20.73 -13.61 -9.75
CA ALA A 106 20.54 -12.24 -10.18
C ALA A 106 20.42 -11.31 -8.95
N PHE A 107 19.96 -10.08 -9.16
CA PHE A 107 19.69 -9.13 -8.08
C PHE A 107 18.18 -8.98 -7.86
N TYR A 108 17.76 -9.03 -6.60
CA TYR A 108 16.35 -9.03 -6.22
C TYR A 108 16.08 -7.97 -5.14
N ASN A 109 14.98 -7.21 -5.30
CA ASN A 109 14.42 -6.43 -4.20
C ASN A 109 13.81 -7.41 -3.19
N THR A 110 14.40 -7.48 -2.00
CA THR A 110 14.09 -8.53 -1.04
C THR A 110 13.79 -7.93 0.33
N THR A 111 12.60 -8.23 0.84
CA THR A 111 12.23 -7.95 2.22
C THR A 111 12.67 -9.12 3.09
N VAL A 112 13.37 -8.85 4.19
CA VAL A 112 13.83 -9.88 5.14
C VAL A 112 13.30 -9.57 6.53
N ILE A 113 13.16 -10.62 7.35
CA ILE A 113 12.91 -10.49 8.79
C ILE A 113 14.07 -11.11 9.55
N LEU A 114 14.72 -10.30 10.39
CA LEU A 114 15.74 -10.73 11.34
C LEU A 114 15.10 -10.89 12.72
N THR A 115 15.43 -11.97 13.42
CA THR A 115 14.90 -12.26 14.76
C THR A 115 15.60 -11.44 15.84
N PRO A 116 15.06 -11.38 17.08
CA PRO A 116 15.77 -10.86 18.26
C PRO A 116 17.11 -11.53 18.56
N GLN A 117 17.42 -12.68 17.94
CA GLN A 117 18.71 -13.37 18.05
C GLN A 117 19.66 -13.04 16.89
N GLY A 118 19.24 -12.18 15.96
CA GLY A 118 20.01 -11.80 14.78
C GLY A 118 20.03 -12.87 13.67
N THR A 119 19.08 -13.82 13.67
CA THR A 119 18.97 -14.85 12.62
C THR A 119 17.92 -14.49 11.58
N LEU A 120 18.06 -14.98 10.35
CA LEU A 120 17.06 -14.77 9.29
C LEU A 120 15.82 -15.64 9.55
N ALA A 121 14.70 -15.03 9.93
CA ALA A 121 13.43 -15.73 10.12
C ALA A 121 12.76 -16.08 8.78
N GLY A 122 12.91 -15.19 7.80
CA GLY A 122 12.29 -15.36 6.49
C GLY A 122 12.61 -14.22 5.55
N ARG A 123 12.24 -14.42 4.28
CA ARG A 123 12.47 -13.45 3.21
C ARG A 123 11.35 -13.52 2.16
N HIS A 124 11.17 -12.42 1.45
CA HIS A 124 10.29 -12.32 0.28
C HIS A 124 10.97 -11.49 -0.80
N ARG A 125 11.21 -12.08 -1.96
CA ARG A 125 11.69 -11.37 -3.16
C ARG A 125 10.47 -10.82 -3.91
N LYS A 126 10.45 -9.51 -4.16
CA LYS A 126 9.38 -8.81 -4.89
C LYS A 126 9.12 -9.48 -6.24
N LYS A 127 7.84 -9.79 -6.55
CA LYS A 127 7.48 -10.45 -7.83
C LYS A 127 7.12 -9.41 -8.88
N HIS A 128 6.38 -8.37 -8.48
CA HIS A 128 5.82 -7.40 -9.42
C HIS A 128 6.53 -6.04 -9.30
N LEU A 129 7.51 -5.81 -10.16
CA LEU A 129 8.39 -4.62 -10.14
C LEU A 129 7.64 -3.36 -10.58
N TYR A 130 7.91 -2.22 -9.95
CA TYR A 130 7.42 -0.90 -10.30
C TYR A 130 8.58 0.11 -10.42
N LEU A 131 9.19 0.19 -11.61
CA LEU A 131 10.28 1.11 -11.95
C LEU A 131 11.62 0.88 -11.22
N GLU A 132 11.97 -0.37 -10.92
CA GLU A 132 13.30 -0.76 -10.38
C GLU A 132 14.20 -1.33 -11.49
N PRO A 133 14.97 -0.47 -12.20
CA PRO A 133 15.88 -0.95 -13.23
C PRO A 133 16.93 -1.90 -12.64
N CYS A 134 17.33 -2.90 -13.42
CA CYS A 134 18.38 -3.86 -13.08
C CYS A 134 18.04 -4.82 -11.91
N ILE A 135 16.82 -4.76 -11.37
CA ILE A 135 16.25 -5.78 -10.47
C ILE A 135 15.52 -6.86 -11.29
N THR A 136 15.60 -8.09 -10.81
CA THR A 136 14.93 -9.26 -11.41
C THR A 136 13.64 -9.55 -10.64
N PRO A 137 12.49 -9.73 -11.32
CA PRO A 137 11.26 -10.16 -10.66
C PRO A 137 11.40 -11.60 -10.15
N SER A 138 10.88 -11.86 -8.95
CA SER A 138 10.93 -13.20 -8.36
C SER A 138 9.92 -14.17 -8.98
N GLY A 139 10.36 -15.41 -9.21
CA GLY A 139 9.51 -16.56 -9.51
C GLY A 139 9.12 -17.39 -8.28
N GLU A 140 9.51 -16.98 -7.07
CA GLU A 140 9.27 -17.78 -5.85
C GLU A 140 7.81 -17.68 -5.36
N GLU A 141 7.26 -18.81 -4.89
CA GLU A 141 5.88 -18.88 -4.39
C GLU A 141 5.72 -18.40 -2.94
N ALA A 142 6.73 -18.61 -2.09
CA ALA A 142 6.62 -18.37 -0.66
C ALA A 142 6.60 -16.88 -0.32
N ARG A 143 5.50 -16.43 0.33
CA ARG A 143 5.37 -15.10 0.95
C ARG A 143 4.94 -15.15 2.40
N ARG A 144 4.57 -16.34 2.89
CA ARG A 144 4.07 -16.57 4.25
C ARG A 144 5.13 -17.30 5.05
N ILE A 145 5.43 -16.79 6.23
CA ILE A 145 6.34 -17.42 7.19
C ILE A 145 5.65 -17.50 8.55
N HIS A 146 6.04 -18.46 9.37
CA HIS A 146 5.59 -18.51 10.75
C HIS A 146 6.58 -17.75 11.64
N LEU A 147 6.12 -16.74 12.37
CA LEU A 147 6.89 -16.01 13.37
C LEU A 147 6.39 -16.32 14.78
N GLU A 148 7.30 -16.75 15.64
CA GLU A 148 6.98 -17.01 17.05
C GLU A 148 6.41 -15.74 17.71
N GLY A 149 5.28 -15.89 18.41
CA GLY A 149 4.58 -14.78 19.06
C GLY A 149 3.64 -13.96 18.17
N ILE A 150 3.66 -14.16 16.83
CA ILE A 150 2.71 -13.53 15.90
C ILE A 150 1.82 -14.58 15.22
N GLY A 151 2.42 -15.67 14.73
CA GLY A 151 1.75 -16.66 13.90
C GLY A 151 2.17 -16.55 12.44
N ASP A 152 1.25 -16.80 11.52
CA ASP A 152 1.48 -16.76 10.09
C ASP A 152 1.52 -15.31 9.59
N VAL A 153 2.68 -14.91 9.06
CA VAL A 153 2.96 -13.56 8.58
C VAL A 153 3.17 -13.56 7.06
N GLU A 154 2.39 -12.75 6.35
CA GLU A 154 2.44 -12.57 4.91
C GLU A 154 3.20 -11.30 4.51
N PHE A 155 4.17 -11.44 3.61
CA PHE A 155 4.89 -10.31 3.03
C PHE A 155 4.20 -9.77 1.79
N ILE A 156 4.09 -8.45 1.74
CA ILE A 156 3.63 -7.71 0.56
C ILE A 156 4.63 -6.59 0.31
N THR A 157 5.25 -6.59 -0.87
CA THR A 157 6.14 -5.48 -1.25
C THR A 157 5.46 -4.61 -2.30
N CYS A 158 4.96 -3.45 -1.85
CA CYS A 158 4.39 -2.40 -2.70
C CYS A 158 3.39 -2.93 -3.75
N PHE A 159 3.78 -2.93 -5.03
CA PHE A 159 2.92 -3.29 -6.16
C PHE A 159 2.42 -4.75 -6.13
N ASP A 160 3.08 -5.64 -5.37
CA ASP A 160 2.64 -7.02 -5.17
C ASP A 160 1.18 -7.14 -4.68
N VAL A 161 0.66 -6.13 -3.98
CA VAL A 161 -0.71 -6.10 -3.42
C VAL A 161 -1.82 -6.30 -4.46
N TYR A 162 -1.57 -5.95 -5.73
CA TYR A 162 -2.56 -6.07 -6.81
C TYR A 162 -2.63 -7.45 -7.45
N PHE A 163 -1.78 -8.40 -7.08
CA PHE A 163 -1.65 -9.65 -7.80
C PHE A 163 -2.18 -10.84 -7.01
N ALA A 164 -2.46 -11.93 -7.73
CA ALA A 164 -3.15 -13.09 -7.17
C ALA A 164 -2.40 -13.67 -5.95
N GLU A 165 -1.07 -13.61 -5.97
CA GLU A 165 -0.22 -14.18 -4.93
C GLU A 165 -0.29 -13.42 -3.60
N ALA A 166 -0.66 -12.14 -3.61
CA ALA A 166 -0.93 -11.35 -2.39
C ALA A 166 -2.39 -11.44 -1.94
N ASN A 167 -3.25 -12.15 -2.67
CA ASN A 167 -4.68 -12.18 -2.41
C ASN A 167 -5.15 -13.62 -2.33
N ARG A 168 -4.64 -14.38 -1.36
CA ARG A 168 -4.92 -15.82 -1.15
C ARG A 168 -6.25 -16.03 -0.41
N GLU A 169 -6.78 -17.24 -0.42
CA GLU A 169 -8.07 -17.54 0.20
C GLU A 169 -7.98 -17.70 1.72
N GLU A 170 -6.88 -18.29 2.20
CA GLU A 170 -6.68 -18.51 3.62
C GLU A 170 -6.09 -17.25 4.27
N PRO A 171 -6.75 -16.68 5.29
CA PRO A 171 -6.21 -15.53 5.99
C PRO A 171 -4.93 -15.91 6.74
N SER A 172 -3.98 -14.97 6.77
CA SER A 172 -2.82 -14.99 7.67
C SER A 172 -3.16 -14.28 8.98
N ASP A 173 -2.35 -14.49 10.02
CA ASP A 173 -2.48 -13.76 11.30
C ASP A 173 -2.08 -12.28 11.16
N LEU A 174 -1.11 -11.99 10.28
CA LEU A 174 -0.67 -10.64 9.96
C LEU A 174 -0.15 -10.54 8.53
N ALA A 175 -0.39 -9.43 7.85
CA ALA A 175 0.33 -9.03 6.66
C ALA A 175 1.25 -7.84 6.98
N ILE A 176 2.48 -7.87 6.46
CA ILE A 176 3.42 -6.76 6.54
C ILE A 176 3.65 -6.24 5.12
N MET A 177 3.19 -5.01 4.90
CA MET A 177 3.37 -4.28 3.65
C MET A 177 4.46 -3.23 3.79
N VAL A 178 5.57 -3.44 3.08
CA VAL A 178 6.61 -2.42 2.93
C VAL A 178 6.48 -1.79 1.55
N ALA A 179 6.60 -0.48 1.46
CA ALA A 179 6.36 0.23 0.20
C ALA A 179 7.26 1.45 -0.01
N HIS A 180 7.50 1.73 -1.29
CA HIS A 180 7.81 3.06 -1.82
C HIS A 180 6.70 3.41 -2.80
N TRP A 181 5.54 3.77 -2.24
CA TRP A 181 4.28 3.96 -2.97
C TRP A 181 4.07 5.41 -3.36
N TYR A 182 3.63 5.65 -4.59
CA TYR A 182 3.21 6.96 -5.07
C TYR A 182 1.68 7.00 -5.12
N ASP A 183 1.06 7.85 -4.31
CA ASP A 183 -0.40 7.93 -4.28
C ASP A 183 -0.95 8.42 -5.63
N GLU A 184 -1.91 7.66 -6.16
CA GLU A 184 -2.72 8.07 -7.31
C GLU A 184 -4.15 8.36 -6.83
N ILE A 185 -4.58 9.62 -6.96
CA ILE A 185 -5.89 10.05 -6.48
C ILE A 185 -6.96 9.87 -7.57
N PRO A 186 -8.21 9.56 -7.19
CA PRO A 186 -8.76 9.58 -5.83
C PRO A 186 -8.69 8.27 -5.01
N ASN A 187 -8.38 7.14 -5.63
CA ASN A 187 -8.74 5.82 -5.10
C ASN A 187 -7.56 4.87 -4.84
N LEU A 188 -6.32 5.31 -5.07
CA LEU A 188 -5.12 4.46 -4.99
C LEU A 188 -4.04 5.10 -4.14
N THR A 189 -4.46 5.62 -2.99
CA THR A 189 -3.53 5.95 -1.92
C THR A 189 -3.09 4.66 -1.23
N LEU A 190 -1.85 4.59 -0.75
CA LEU A 190 -1.33 3.40 -0.08
C LEU A 190 -2.26 2.93 1.04
N LEU A 191 -2.71 3.87 1.88
CA LEU A 191 -3.54 3.56 3.05
C LEU A 191 -4.94 3.08 2.69
N SER A 192 -5.54 3.64 1.63
CA SER A 192 -6.85 3.17 1.15
C SER A 192 -6.77 1.77 0.56
N VAL A 193 -5.71 1.48 -0.20
CA VAL A 193 -5.45 0.16 -0.79
C VAL A 193 -5.17 -0.87 0.29
N ALA A 194 -4.30 -0.58 1.25
CA ALA A 194 -3.99 -1.51 2.33
C ALA A 194 -5.21 -1.82 3.21
N ARG A 195 -6.01 -0.81 3.54
CA ARG A 195 -7.26 -1.03 4.29
C ARG A 195 -8.27 -1.87 3.49
N GLY A 196 -8.47 -1.55 2.21
CA GLY A 196 -9.33 -2.34 1.33
C GLY A 196 -8.84 -3.79 1.21
N TRP A 197 -7.53 -4.00 1.12
CA TRP A 197 -6.90 -5.32 1.12
C TRP A 197 -7.18 -6.08 2.41
N SER A 198 -7.04 -5.46 3.58
CA SER A 198 -7.29 -6.09 4.88
C SER A 198 -8.73 -6.57 5.03
N VAL A 199 -9.68 -5.73 4.64
CA VAL A 199 -11.10 -6.05 4.62
C VAL A 199 -11.38 -7.22 3.67
N SER A 200 -10.73 -7.24 2.51
CA SER A 200 -11.00 -8.24 1.47
C SER A 200 -10.37 -9.60 1.72
N ASN A 201 -9.18 -9.62 2.34
CA ASN A 201 -8.44 -10.85 2.61
C ASN A 201 -8.62 -11.34 4.05
N GLN A 202 -9.43 -10.64 4.85
CA GLN A 202 -9.71 -10.99 6.24
C GLN A 202 -8.44 -11.15 7.10
N THR A 203 -7.42 -10.36 6.80
CA THR A 203 -6.12 -10.37 7.49
C THR A 203 -5.74 -8.97 7.96
N PRO A 204 -5.33 -8.77 9.23
CA PRO A 204 -4.74 -7.52 9.69
C PRO A 204 -3.49 -7.17 8.88
N ILE A 205 -3.26 -5.89 8.60
CA ILE A 205 -2.10 -5.44 7.82
C ILE A 205 -1.40 -4.26 8.49
N ILE A 206 -0.08 -4.35 8.62
CA ILE A 206 0.79 -3.22 8.96
C ILE A 206 1.47 -2.70 7.70
N VAL A 207 1.54 -1.37 7.57
CA VAL A 207 2.04 -0.69 6.39
C VAL A 207 3.12 0.31 6.76
N SER A 208 4.27 0.21 6.10
CA SER A 208 5.40 1.16 6.18
C SER A 208 5.71 1.70 4.78
N ASN A 209 5.73 3.03 4.62
CA ASN A 209 6.05 3.68 3.35
C ASN A 209 7.32 4.51 3.41
N CYS A 210 7.95 4.74 2.26
CA CYS A 210 8.84 5.87 2.08
C CYS A 210 8.09 7.20 2.24
N ARG A 211 8.84 8.26 2.51
CA ARG A 211 8.31 9.58 2.82
C ARG A 211 8.93 10.69 1.97
N SER A 212 8.09 11.28 1.13
CA SER A 212 8.26 12.53 0.40
C SER A 212 6.88 13.03 0.04
N VAL A 213 6.42 14.07 0.76
CA VAL A 213 5.13 14.72 0.49
C VAL A 213 5.10 15.21 -0.95
N ARG A 214 6.23 15.75 -1.44
CA ARG A 214 6.37 16.21 -2.84
C ARG A 214 6.10 15.13 -3.87
N GLN A 215 6.44 13.88 -3.59
CA GLN A 215 6.21 12.76 -4.51
C GLN A 215 4.94 11.98 -4.16
N ALA A 216 4.14 12.48 -3.21
CA ALA A 216 2.98 11.77 -2.69
C ALA A 216 3.28 10.34 -2.22
N THR A 217 4.49 10.14 -1.68
CA THR A 217 4.87 8.93 -0.95
C THR A 217 4.84 9.26 0.52
N LEU A 218 3.81 8.80 1.22
CA LEU A 218 3.70 8.92 2.66
C LEU A 218 2.70 7.89 3.19
N GLY A 219 2.66 7.77 4.50
CA GLY A 219 1.63 7.05 5.21
C GLY A 219 2.15 5.77 5.85
N ALA A 220 1.71 5.57 7.08
CA ALA A 220 1.87 4.32 7.81
C ALA A 220 0.55 3.98 8.49
N GLY A 221 0.30 2.69 8.70
CA GLY A 221 -0.92 2.29 9.38
C GLY A 221 -0.99 0.82 9.76
N LEU A 222 -1.90 0.54 10.67
CA LEU A 222 -2.40 -0.77 11.03
C LEU A 222 -3.90 -0.80 10.67
N PHE A 223 -4.33 -1.76 9.86
CA PHE A 223 -5.73 -1.97 9.53
C PHE A 223 -6.17 -3.38 9.86
N HIS A 224 -7.44 -3.51 10.28
CA HIS A 224 -8.07 -4.77 10.62
C HIS A 224 -9.19 -5.15 9.62
N PRO A 225 -9.57 -6.43 9.54
CA PRO A 225 -10.60 -6.93 8.61
C PRO A 225 -11.96 -6.26 8.68
N ASN A 226 -12.34 -5.72 9.85
CA ASN A 226 -13.58 -4.98 10.05
C ASN A 226 -13.49 -3.52 9.58
N GLY A 227 -12.37 -3.12 8.96
CA GLY A 227 -12.12 -1.75 8.53
C GLY A 227 -11.66 -0.81 9.63
N ASN A 228 -11.50 -1.24 10.87
CA ASN A 228 -10.87 -0.43 11.93
C ASN A 228 -9.36 -0.35 11.75
N GLY A 229 -8.72 0.50 12.55
CA GLY A 229 -7.27 0.62 12.55
C GLY A 229 -6.77 1.97 13.05
N LYS A 230 -5.48 2.19 12.88
CA LYS A 230 -4.84 3.48 13.15
C LYS A 230 -3.87 3.80 12.01
N TYR A 231 -3.84 5.05 11.59
CA TYR A 231 -2.94 5.47 10.51
C TYR A 231 -2.46 6.90 10.70
N SER A 232 -1.34 7.22 10.06
CA SER A 232 -0.89 8.60 9.86
C SER A 232 -0.76 8.86 8.37
N MET A 233 -1.23 10.03 7.95
CA MET A 233 -1.03 10.61 6.63
C MET A 233 -0.74 12.09 6.81
N SER A 234 0.45 12.43 7.28
CA SER A 234 0.82 13.81 7.59
C SER A 234 1.44 14.53 6.40
N PHE A 235 0.87 15.64 5.97
CA PHE A 235 1.45 16.56 4.96
C PHE A 235 2.49 17.53 5.56
N SER A 236 3.07 17.19 6.72
CA SER A 236 4.17 17.95 7.30
C SER A 236 5.42 17.87 6.43
N LYS A 237 6.40 18.76 6.65
CA LYS A 237 7.66 18.77 5.89
C LYS A 237 8.31 17.37 5.85
N ASP A 238 8.99 17.08 4.74
CA ASP A 238 9.71 15.81 4.52
C ASP A 238 10.72 15.55 5.65
N LYS A 239 10.37 14.65 6.56
CA LYS A 239 11.16 14.19 7.70
C LYS A 239 10.76 12.78 8.07
N GLU A 240 11.71 12.01 8.58
CA GLU A 240 11.47 10.71 9.20
C GLU A 240 10.31 10.78 10.20
N CYS A 241 9.37 9.82 10.14
CA CYS A 241 8.29 9.70 11.11
C CYS A 241 8.25 8.29 11.67
N VAL A 242 8.11 8.17 13.00
CA VAL A 242 8.09 6.88 13.71
C VAL A 242 6.74 6.73 14.39
N HIS A 243 6.10 5.58 14.17
CA HIS A 243 4.76 5.30 14.66
C HIS A 243 4.76 4.05 15.53
N ILE A 244 3.98 4.09 16.61
CA ILE A 244 3.70 2.91 17.43
C ILE A 244 2.25 2.50 17.23
N PHE A 245 2.06 1.25 16.82
CA PHE A 245 0.77 0.59 16.70
C PHE A 245 0.70 -0.59 17.67
N ASP A 246 -0.50 -0.93 18.13
CA ASP A 246 -0.72 -2.15 18.89
C ASP A 246 -1.63 -3.08 18.09
N LEU A 247 -1.12 -4.26 17.73
CA LEU A 247 -1.84 -5.28 16.96
C LEU A 247 -3.14 -5.75 17.65
N ASP A 248 -3.23 -5.63 18.97
CA ASP A 248 -4.41 -6.02 19.73
C ASP A 248 -5.45 -4.89 19.81
N GLU A 249 -5.08 -3.66 19.43
CA GLU A 249 -5.95 -2.49 19.47
C GLU A 249 -6.92 -2.48 18.28
N LYS A 250 -8.06 -3.14 18.45
CA LYS A 250 -9.16 -3.16 17.47
C LYS A 250 -10.08 -1.93 17.56
N ALA A 251 -9.56 -0.83 18.12
CA ALA A 251 -10.29 0.43 18.35
C ALA A 251 -10.87 0.99 17.05
N THR A 252 -11.81 1.92 17.16
CA THR A 252 -12.35 2.66 16.01
C THR A 252 -11.23 3.22 15.14
N LEU A 253 -11.47 3.38 13.84
CA LEU A 253 -10.48 3.96 12.94
C LEU A 253 -10.00 5.34 13.42
N ILE A 254 -8.69 5.48 13.68
CA ILE A 254 -8.08 6.73 14.17
C ILE A 254 -7.01 7.21 13.18
N ARG A 255 -7.14 8.45 12.72
CA ARG A 255 -6.03 9.20 12.10
C ARG A 255 -5.20 9.85 13.20
N GLU A 256 -3.88 9.85 13.06
CA GLU A 256 -2.97 10.51 14.01
C GLU A 256 -3.38 11.99 14.22
N PRO A 257 -3.76 12.39 15.44
CA PRO A 257 -4.29 13.73 15.71
C PRO A 257 -3.32 14.88 15.38
N LYS A 258 -2.01 14.59 15.35
CA LYS A 258 -0.97 15.58 15.03
C LYS A 258 -0.67 15.69 13.52
N ASP A 259 -1.39 14.96 12.67
CA ASP A 259 -1.22 15.06 11.22
C ASP A 259 -1.49 16.48 10.72
N VAL A 260 -0.60 16.99 9.86
CA VAL A 260 -0.89 18.18 9.07
C VAL A 260 -1.82 17.75 7.94
N LEU A 261 -3.02 18.34 7.88
CA LEU A 261 -4.09 17.92 6.97
C LEU A 261 -4.12 18.72 5.67
N THR A 262 -3.47 19.88 5.64
CA THR A 262 -3.44 20.77 4.49
C THR A 262 -2.19 20.50 3.65
N PRO A 263 -2.34 19.96 2.44
CA PRO A 263 -1.21 19.74 1.56
C PRO A 263 -0.70 21.05 0.94
N ASP A 264 0.52 21.45 1.27
CA ASP A 264 1.18 22.58 0.60
C ASP A 264 2.00 22.14 -0.62
N THR A 265 2.63 20.97 -0.53
CA THR A 265 3.55 20.47 -1.56
C THR A 265 3.21 19.08 -2.07
N TYR A 266 2.03 18.54 -1.72
CA TYR A 266 1.62 17.19 -2.11
C TYR A 266 1.31 17.11 -3.61
N GLN A 267 2.01 16.25 -4.35
CA GLN A 267 1.80 16.08 -5.80
C GLN A 267 1.51 14.61 -6.14
N PRO A 268 0.25 14.18 -6.00
CA PRO A 268 -0.15 12.83 -6.35
C PRO A 268 -0.16 12.62 -7.85
N ILE A 269 -0.08 11.37 -8.26
CA ILE A 269 -0.41 10.98 -9.63
C ILE A 269 -1.91 11.24 -9.83
N ILE A 270 -2.25 11.92 -10.92
CA ILE A 270 -3.65 12.14 -11.29
C ILE A 270 -4.11 10.95 -12.15
N GLY A 271 -5.04 10.16 -11.62
CA GLY A 271 -5.55 8.98 -12.33
C GLY A 271 -6.20 9.34 -13.66
N ASP A 272 -6.08 8.45 -14.65
CA ASP A 272 -6.73 8.64 -15.96
C ASP A 272 -8.24 8.42 -15.86
N LEU A 273 -8.97 9.48 -15.55
CA LEU A 273 -10.42 9.45 -15.44
C LEU A 273 -11.13 9.22 -16.79
N LYS A 274 -10.43 9.32 -17.93
CA LYS A 274 -11.04 9.14 -19.26
C LYS A 274 -11.36 7.68 -19.57
N ARG A 275 -10.76 6.73 -18.85
CA ARG A 275 -11.04 5.29 -19.01
C ARG A 275 -12.43 4.88 -18.51
N PHE A 276 -13.11 5.74 -17.75
CA PHE A 276 -14.38 5.41 -17.10
C PHE A 276 -15.58 5.92 -17.89
N ASP A 277 -16.59 5.07 -18.01
CA ASP A 277 -17.95 5.52 -18.29
C ASP A 277 -18.45 6.30 -17.08
N ARG A 278 -19.06 7.47 -17.31
CA ARG A 278 -19.42 8.37 -16.21
C ARG A 278 -20.82 8.97 -16.34
N LEU A 279 -21.50 9.04 -15.21
CA LEU A 279 -22.78 9.72 -15.05
C LEU A 279 -22.66 10.75 -13.92
N VAL A 280 -23.22 11.94 -14.16
CA VAL A 280 -23.21 13.03 -13.19
C VAL A 280 -24.40 12.92 -12.24
N LEU A 281 -24.17 13.16 -10.95
CA LEU A 281 -25.23 13.28 -9.95
C LEU A 281 -25.80 14.71 -10.02
N ARG A 282 -26.89 14.90 -10.78
CA ARG A 282 -27.50 16.23 -11.02
C ARG A 282 -28.43 16.66 -9.90
N ASP A 283 -29.19 15.70 -9.39
CA ASP A 283 -30.25 15.92 -8.40
C ASP A 283 -29.76 15.57 -6.99
N LYS A 284 -30.51 16.00 -5.96
CA LYS A 284 -30.18 15.70 -4.56
C LYS A 284 -30.30 14.21 -4.24
N SER A 285 -31.14 13.47 -4.93
CA SER A 285 -31.25 12.02 -4.80
C SER A 285 -31.54 11.40 -6.14
N GLY A 286 -31.23 10.11 -6.28
CA GLY A 286 -31.46 9.41 -7.52
C GLY A 286 -30.90 8.00 -7.53
N ILE A 287 -31.17 7.32 -8.64
CA ILE A 287 -30.65 6.01 -8.97
C ILE A 287 -29.96 6.14 -10.32
N LEU A 288 -28.68 5.82 -10.39
CA LEU A 288 -27.92 5.80 -11.65
C LEU A 288 -27.45 4.38 -11.92
N LYS A 289 -27.35 4.02 -13.20
CA LYS A 289 -26.92 2.69 -13.63
C LYS A 289 -26.01 2.81 -14.84
N ILE A 290 -24.92 2.06 -14.84
CA ILE A 290 -24.03 1.87 -15.99
C ILE A 290 -23.92 0.37 -16.24
N ASP A 291 -24.37 -0.07 -17.41
CA ASP A 291 -24.25 -1.45 -17.87
C ASP A 291 -23.01 -1.60 -18.75
N LEU A 292 -22.02 -2.34 -18.25
CA LEU A 292 -20.78 -2.67 -18.96
C LEU A 292 -20.84 -4.12 -19.47
N PRO A 293 -19.89 -4.56 -20.32
CA PRO A 293 -19.94 -5.88 -20.93
C PRO A 293 -20.03 -7.04 -19.93
N THR A 294 -19.25 -6.99 -18.84
CA THR A 294 -19.20 -8.08 -17.86
C THR A 294 -19.64 -7.68 -16.45
N ILE A 295 -20.03 -6.42 -16.22
CA ILE A 295 -20.61 -5.95 -14.96
C ILE A 295 -21.79 -5.01 -15.20
N SER A 296 -22.68 -4.93 -14.23
CA SER A 296 -23.73 -3.93 -14.12
C SER A 296 -23.51 -3.16 -12.83
N CYS A 297 -23.23 -1.87 -12.93
CA CYS A 297 -22.99 -1.01 -11.80
C CYS A 297 -24.22 -0.15 -11.53
N GLN A 298 -24.63 -0.04 -10.28
CA GLN A 298 -25.72 0.83 -9.86
C GLN A 298 -25.31 1.62 -8.63
N ILE A 299 -25.82 2.84 -8.53
CA ILE A 299 -25.83 3.60 -7.28
C ILE A 299 -27.25 4.03 -6.93
N MET A 300 -27.50 4.15 -5.63
CA MET A 300 -28.66 4.85 -5.07
C MET A 300 -28.14 5.86 -4.07
N TYR A 301 -28.57 7.12 -4.17
CA TYR A 301 -27.98 8.17 -3.36
C TYR A 301 -29.00 9.22 -2.89
N GLU A 302 -28.69 9.83 -1.75
CA GLU A 302 -29.33 11.02 -1.20
C GLU A 302 -28.25 11.93 -0.61
N LEU A 303 -28.13 13.15 -1.13
CA LEU A 303 -27.24 14.21 -0.65
C LEU A 303 -27.99 15.10 0.34
N ARG A 304 -27.28 15.62 1.36
CA ARG A 304 -27.86 16.66 2.24
C ARG A 304 -28.17 17.96 1.48
N GLY A 305 -27.43 18.24 0.41
CA GLY A 305 -27.59 19.40 -0.45
C GLY A 305 -26.69 19.31 -1.68
N LEU A 306 -26.95 20.16 -2.67
CA LEU A 306 -26.04 20.31 -3.81
C LEU A 306 -24.95 21.31 -3.45
N SER A 307 -23.69 20.97 -3.73
CA SER A 307 -22.56 21.88 -3.52
C SER A 307 -22.47 22.93 -4.64
N GLN A 308 -22.00 24.13 -4.32
CA GLN A 308 -21.68 25.15 -5.33
C GLN A 308 -20.33 24.89 -5.99
N ASP A 309 -19.41 24.23 -5.28
CA ASP A 309 -18.02 24.04 -5.71
C ASP A 309 -17.70 22.61 -6.15
N VAL A 310 -18.46 21.63 -5.67
CA VAL A 310 -18.22 20.21 -5.91
C VAL A 310 -19.34 19.60 -6.73
N ILE A 311 -18.97 18.69 -7.63
CA ILE A 311 -19.90 17.85 -8.39
C ILE A 311 -19.45 16.39 -8.31
N TYR A 312 -20.40 15.48 -8.13
CA TYR A 312 -20.13 14.06 -8.05
C TYR A 312 -20.38 13.36 -9.38
N PHE A 313 -19.52 12.40 -9.68
CA PHE A 313 -19.69 11.49 -10.81
C PHE A 313 -19.69 10.05 -10.31
N MET A 314 -20.68 9.28 -10.77
CA MET A 314 -20.56 7.83 -10.87
C MET A 314 -19.59 7.51 -11.99
N MET A 315 -18.61 6.65 -11.72
CA MET A 315 -17.60 6.20 -12.67
C MET A 315 -17.54 4.68 -12.63
N ALA A 316 -17.64 4.04 -13.79
CA ALA A 316 -17.52 2.59 -13.90
C ALA A 316 -16.60 2.21 -15.06
N ALA A 317 -15.79 1.16 -14.86
CA ALA A 317 -14.90 0.63 -15.90
C ALA A 317 -14.83 -0.89 -15.83
N ASP A 318 -14.69 -1.53 -16.99
CA ASP A 318 -14.54 -2.98 -17.14
C ASP A 318 -13.52 -3.24 -18.24
N GLY A 319 -12.28 -3.52 -17.85
CA GLY A 319 -11.21 -3.76 -18.81
C GLY A 319 -9.81 -3.52 -18.28
N ILE A 320 -8.86 -3.49 -19.22
CA ILE A 320 -7.44 -3.33 -18.93
C ILE A 320 -7.13 -1.91 -18.45
N ARG A 321 -6.42 -1.82 -17.33
CA ARG A 321 -5.75 -0.60 -16.88
C ARG A 321 -4.25 -0.75 -17.07
N ARG A 322 -3.62 0.28 -17.64
CA ARG A 322 -2.17 0.35 -17.83
C ARG A 322 -1.54 1.16 -16.70
N PHE A 323 -0.48 0.64 -16.12
CA PHE A 323 0.29 1.28 -15.06
C PHE A 323 1.57 1.91 -15.60
N GLY A 324 2.16 2.84 -14.85
CA GLY A 324 3.34 3.61 -15.28
C GLY A 324 4.59 2.76 -15.53
N ASN A 325 4.68 1.58 -14.92
CA ASN A 325 5.74 0.59 -15.13
C ASN A 325 5.54 -0.27 -16.40
N GLY A 326 4.41 -0.11 -17.10
CA GLY A 326 4.07 -0.89 -18.29
C GLY A 326 3.18 -2.10 -18.04
N ASP A 327 2.90 -2.45 -16.79
CA ASP A 327 1.96 -3.54 -16.47
C ASP A 327 0.54 -3.20 -16.90
N SER A 328 -0.20 -4.23 -17.28
CA SER A 328 -1.56 -4.12 -17.82
C SER A 328 -2.47 -5.10 -17.11
N LEU A 329 -3.23 -4.58 -16.14
CA LEU A 329 -4.04 -5.40 -15.26
C LEU A 329 -5.52 -5.24 -15.55
N TYR A 330 -6.29 -6.34 -15.52
CA TYR A 330 -7.74 -6.30 -15.77
C TYR A 330 -8.50 -5.93 -14.50
N LEU A 331 -9.29 -4.86 -14.58
CA LEU A 331 -10.05 -4.31 -13.46
C LEU A 331 -11.51 -4.15 -13.82
N GLN A 332 -12.35 -4.38 -12.81
CA GLN A 332 -13.76 -4.02 -12.79
C GLN A 332 -13.98 -3.04 -11.65
N GLU A 333 -14.44 -1.84 -11.97
CA GLU A 333 -14.41 -0.72 -11.04
C GLU A 333 -15.74 0.01 -11.02
N LEU A 334 -16.12 0.45 -9.82
CA LEU A 334 -17.27 1.32 -9.57
C LEU A 334 -16.88 2.31 -8.48
N TYR A 335 -16.93 3.60 -8.80
CA TYR A 335 -16.68 4.67 -7.83
C TYR A 335 -17.70 5.80 -7.95
N ILE A 336 -17.92 6.47 -6.83
CA ILE A 336 -18.31 7.88 -6.77
C ILE A 336 -17.04 8.70 -6.57
N VAL A 337 -16.88 9.76 -7.35
CA VAL A 337 -15.74 10.68 -7.27
C VAL A 337 -16.24 12.12 -7.22
N ALA A 338 -15.75 12.88 -6.25
CA ALA A 338 -15.94 14.33 -6.14
C ALA A 338 -14.95 15.06 -7.05
N LEU A 339 -15.47 15.92 -7.94
CA LEU A 339 -14.66 16.84 -8.75
C LEU A 339 -14.97 18.30 -8.38
N ASN A 340 -13.96 19.15 -8.44
CA ASN A 340 -14.16 20.59 -8.35
C ASN A 340 -14.84 21.09 -9.64
N LYS A 341 -15.90 21.90 -9.53
CA LYS A 341 -16.67 22.38 -10.68
C LYS A 341 -15.89 23.35 -11.57
N GLN A 342 -14.98 24.13 -11.00
CA GLN A 342 -14.19 25.13 -11.71
C GLN A 342 -12.99 24.49 -12.41
N SER A 343 -12.12 23.82 -11.65
CA SER A 343 -10.91 23.20 -12.23
C SER A 343 -11.20 21.91 -12.98
N ARG A 344 -12.31 21.22 -12.65
CA ARG A 344 -12.66 19.88 -13.14
C ARG A 344 -11.70 18.78 -12.69
N GLU A 345 -10.85 19.08 -11.74
CA GLU A 345 -9.91 18.13 -11.13
C GLU A 345 -10.57 17.37 -9.98
N VAL A 346 -9.93 16.28 -9.57
CA VAL A 346 -10.30 15.53 -8.37
C VAL A 346 -10.29 16.45 -7.17
N SER A 347 -11.42 16.54 -6.48
CA SER A 347 -11.54 17.34 -5.27
C SER A 347 -10.97 16.57 -4.09
N VAL A 348 -10.33 17.26 -3.15
CA VAL A 348 -9.99 16.69 -1.82
C VAL A 348 -11.02 17.07 -0.76
N VAL A 349 -12.12 17.71 -1.17
CA VAL A 349 -13.28 18.03 -0.33
C VAL A 349 -14.57 17.56 -0.99
N SER A 350 -15.48 17.03 -0.18
CA SER A 350 -16.78 16.48 -0.57
C SER A 350 -17.80 17.57 -0.93
N GLY A 351 -17.65 18.77 -0.37
CA GLY A 351 -18.57 19.90 -0.56
C GLY A 351 -19.88 19.72 0.20
N ASN A 352 -20.66 18.68 -0.10
CA ASN A 352 -21.82 18.26 0.70
C ASN A 352 -21.80 16.76 0.99
N PRO A 353 -22.19 16.35 2.21
CA PRO A 353 -22.19 14.95 2.60
C PRO A 353 -23.41 14.19 2.04
N PHE A 354 -23.22 12.90 1.84
CA PHE A 354 -24.30 11.95 1.60
C PHE A 354 -25.06 11.69 2.90
N ARG A 355 -26.39 11.68 2.82
CA ARG A 355 -27.26 11.05 3.83
C ARG A 355 -27.18 9.55 3.70
N THR A 356 -27.31 9.06 2.48
CA THR A 356 -27.15 7.65 2.14
C THR A 356 -26.52 7.54 0.77
N LEU A 357 -25.54 6.67 0.61
CA LEU A 357 -25.01 6.26 -0.67
C LEU A 357 -24.87 4.74 -0.65
N ARG A 358 -25.47 4.08 -1.62
CA ARG A 358 -25.35 2.65 -1.86
C ARG A 358 -24.79 2.44 -3.25
N LEU A 359 -23.72 1.65 -3.37
CA LEU A 359 -23.13 1.24 -4.64
C LEU A 359 -23.21 -0.28 -4.74
N SER A 360 -23.63 -0.80 -5.88
CA SER A 360 -23.70 -2.23 -6.13
C SER A 360 -23.10 -2.60 -7.48
N MET A 361 -22.37 -3.73 -7.52
CA MET A 361 -21.76 -4.27 -8.72
C MET A 361 -22.26 -5.71 -8.97
N GLY A 362 -23.16 -5.86 -9.95
CA GLY A 362 -23.59 -7.17 -10.43
C GLY A 362 -22.65 -7.74 -11.48
N ILE A 363 -22.05 -8.91 -11.23
CA ILE A 363 -21.16 -9.58 -12.19
C ILE A 363 -21.99 -10.39 -13.19
N LYS A 364 -21.77 -10.15 -14.49
CA LYS A 364 -22.43 -10.88 -15.58
C LYS A 364 -21.58 -12.11 -15.88
N ASN A 365 -22.13 -13.30 -15.61
CA ASN A 365 -21.47 -14.61 -15.66
C ASN A 365 -20.53 -14.87 -14.47
N GLU A 366 -21.05 -15.56 -13.46
CA GLU A 366 -20.32 -15.95 -12.25
C GLU A 366 -19.62 -17.29 -12.46
N ASN A 367 -18.29 -17.30 -12.43
CA ASN A 367 -17.48 -18.51 -12.31
C ASN A 367 -16.08 -18.23 -11.73
N GLN A 368 -15.84 -17.02 -11.21
CA GLN A 368 -14.51 -16.58 -10.78
C GLN A 368 -14.56 -15.91 -9.42
N ARG A 369 -13.44 -15.99 -8.70
CA ARG A 369 -13.26 -15.41 -7.38
C ARG A 369 -13.63 -13.92 -7.34
N ARG A 370 -14.25 -13.51 -6.24
CA ARG A 370 -14.67 -12.13 -5.98
C ARG A 370 -13.62 -11.41 -5.14
N THR A 371 -12.41 -11.25 -5.69
CA THR A 371 -11.38 -10.41 -5.04
C THR A 371 -11.73 -8.94 -5.29
N VAL A 372 -12.45 -8.34 -4.35
CA VAL A 372 -13.02 -6.99 -4.46
C VAL A 372 -12.62 -6.15 -3.25
N PHE A 373 -11.95 -5.03 -3.51
CA PHE A 373 -11.46 -4.12 -2.47
C PHE A 373 -12.38 -2.90 -2.33
N PRO A 374 -12.98 -2.67 -1.16
CA PRO A 374 -13.72 -1.45 -0.89
C PRO A 374 -12.74 -0.29 -0.65
N ILE A 375 -13.07 0.87 -1.20
CA ILE A 375 -12.33 2.13 -1.05
C ILE A 375 -13.29 3.19 -0.55
N VAL A 376 -13.00 3.81 0.60
CA VAL A 376 -13.83 4.87 1.20
C VAL A 376 -12.94 5.97 1.77
N VAL A 377 -12.95 7.11 1.08
CA VAL A 377 -12.09 8.27 1.32
C VAL A 377 -12.95 9.52 1.45
N GLY A 378 -12.74 10.27 2.52
CA GLY A 378 -13.39 11.54 2.83
C GLY A 378 -12.50 12.74 2.56
N ASP A 379 -12.87 13.86 3.17
CA ASP A 379 -12.15 15.13 3.03
C ASP A 379 -10.68 15.01 3.47
N ASN A 380 -9.80 15.76 2.80
CA ASN A 380 -8.36 15.77 3.02
C ASN A 380 -7.73 14.36 2.99
N LEU A 381 -8.24 13.53 2.07
CA LEU A 381 -7.85 12.13 1.86
C LEU A 381 -7.95 11.27 3.13
N SER A 382 -8.78 11.67 4.10
CA SER A 382 -9.01 10.88 5.31
C SER A 382 -9.74 9.59 4.98
N LEU A 383 -9.39 8.51 5.67
CA LEU A 383 -10.15 7.27 5.62
C LEU A 383 -11.40 7.40 6.51
N ILE A 384 -12.56 7.03 5.99
CA ILE A 384 -13.83 7.10 6.73
C ILE A 384 -13.97 5.89 7.66
N GLY A 385 -14.30 6.11 8.93
CA GLY A 385 -14.48 5.04 9.90
C GLY A 385 -15.59 4.04 9.52
N PRO A 386 -15.44 2.76 9.88
CA PRO A 386 -16.39 1.71 9.48
C PRO A 386 -17.76 1.83 10.16
N GLU A 387 -17.93 2.71 11.14
CA GLU A 387 -19.26 3.07 11.67
C GLU A 387 -20.15 3.76 10.64
N ARG A 388 -19.56 4.30 9.56
CA ARG A 388 -20.26 5.03 8.49
C ARG A 388 -20.29 4.29 7.16
N TRP A 389 -19.79 3.05 7.09
CA TRP A 389 -19.90 2.24 5.89
C TRP A 389 -19.89 0.75 6.17
N GLN A 390 -20.54 -0.01 5.31
CA GLN A 390 -20.57 -1.46 5.36
C GLN A 390 -20.33 -2.00 3.95
N PHE A 391 -19.50 -3.03 3.84
CA PHE A 391 -19.27 -3.73 2.59
C PHE A 391 -19.72 -5.18 2.71
N ASP A 392 -20.60 -5.60 1.80
CA ASP A 392 -21.05 -6.96 1.68
C ASP A 392 -20.32 -7.64 0.51
N HIS A 393 -19.47 -8.62 0.83
CA HIS A 393 -18.69 -9.37 -0.15
C HIS A 393 -19.53 -10.34 -0.98
N GLU A 394 -20.68 -10.80 -0.47
CA GLU A 394 -21.53 -11.78 -1.14
C GLU A 394 -22.39 -11.14 -2.22
N VAL A 395 -22.85 -9.91 -2.00
CA VAL A 395 -23.66 -9.19 -3.01
C VAL A 395 -22.93 -8.03 -3.67
N LEU A 396 -21.66 -7.77 -3.28
CA LEU A 396 -20.83 -6.68 -3.77
C LEU A 396 -21.53 -5.32 -3.65
N GLU A 397 -21.98 -5.05 -2.43
CA GLU A 397 -22.68 -3.80 -2.08
C GLU A 397 -21.87 -3.02 -1.04
N LEU A 398 -21.64 -1.74 -1.32
CA LEU A 398 -21.05 -0.78 -0.40
C LEU A 398 -22.12 0.23 0.00
N GLN A 399 -22.43 0.30 1.28
CA GLN A 399 -23.26 1.36 1.86
C GLN A 399 -22.36 2.33 2.60
N VAL A 400 -22.58 3.63 2.44
CA VAL A 400 -21.76 4.67 3.06
C VAL A 400 -22.56 5.94 3.30
N GLU A 401 -22.21 6.66 4.36
CA GLU A 401 -22.77 7.98 4.69
C GLU A 401 -21.68 8.99 5.07
N GLY A 402 -22.01 10.28 4.95
CA GLY A 402 -21.14 11.39 5.37
C GLY A 402 -20.37 12.07 4.24
N ALA A 403 -19.29 12.76 4.62
CA ALA A 403 -18.42 13.50 3.72
C ALA A 403 -17.52 12.54 2.93
N ILE A 404 -17.77 12.42 1.63
CA ILE A 404 -17.10 11.47 0.75
C ILE A 404 -16.42 12.23 -0.37
N VAL A 405 -15.14 11.99 -0.57
CA VAL A 405 -14.41 12.44 -1.76
C VAL A 405 -14.39 11.32 -2.79
N CYS A 406 -14.18 10.09 -2.34
CA CYS A 406 -14.26 8.91 -3.17
C CYS A 406 -14.81 7.72 -2.39
N ALA A 407 -15.78 7.01 -2.95
CA ALA A 407 -16.26 5.76 -2.40
C ALA A 407 -16.55 4.78 -3.51
N GLY A 408 -16.21 3.52 -3.33
CA GLY A 408 -16.49 2.48 -4.31
C GLY A 408 -15.73 1.20 -4.07
N MET A 409 -15.57 0.44 -5.14
CA MET A 409 -14.96 -0.88 -5.08
C MET A 409 -14.19 -1.22 -6.34
N CYS A 410 -13.11 -1.96 -6.17
CA CYS A 410 -12.22 -2.41 -7.22
C CYS A 410 -12.11 -3.92 -7.21
N ARG A 411 -12.58 -4.59 -8.26
CA ARG A 411 -12.45 -6.03 -8.44
C ARG A 411 -11.26 -6.36 -9.36
N ARG A 412 -10.39 -7.27 -8.89
CA ARG A 412 -9.33 -7.88 -9.70
C ARG A 412 -9.85 -9.12 -10.41
N VAL A 413 -9.48 -9.26 -11.68
CA VAL A 413 -9.80 -10.43 -12.50
C VAL A 413 -8.51 -11.02 -13.05
N PHE A 414 -7.76 -11.71 -12.17
CA PHE A 414 -6.36 -12.08 -12.40
C PHE A 414 -6.12 -12.88 -13.70
N ASN A 415 -7.03 -13.78 -14.05
CA ASN A 415 -6.87 -14.59 -15.26
C ASN A 415 -7.12 -13.83 -16.58
N LYS A 416 -7.54 -12.56 -16.51
CA LYS A 416 -7.67 -11.65 -17.65
C LYS A 416 -6.52 -10.64 -17.72
N ASP A 417 -5.57 -10.67 -16.80
CA ASP A 417 -4.39 -9.81 -16.87
C ASP A 417 -3.62 -10.10 -18.17
N VAL A 418 -3.05 -9.06 -18.79
CA VAL A 418 -2.24 -9.21 -19.99
C VAL A 418 -0.81 -9.47 -19.52
N PRO A 419 -0.24 -10.65 -19.80
CA PRO A 419 1.14 -10.92 -19.42
C PRO A 419 2.05 -9.88 -20.07
N VAL A 420 3.00 -9.34 -19.30
CA VAL A 420 4.10 -8.60 -19.91
C VAL A 420 4.85 -9.59 -20.79
N VAL A 421 4.65 -9.50 -22.10
CA VAL A 421 5.52 -10.19 -23.04
C VAL A 421 6.89 -9.61 -22.78
N SER A 422 7.75 -10.36 -22.08
CA SER A 422 9.14 -10.00 -21.85
C SER A 422 9.65 -9.50 -23.19
N ARG A 423 10.01 -8.21 -23.28
CA ARG A 423 10.73 -7.72 -24.46
C ARG A 423 11.95 -8.61 -24.52
N LYS A 424 11.94 -9.62 -25.39
CA LYS A 424 13.13 -10.37 -25.75
C LYS A 424 14.10 -9.26 -26.12
N ARG A 425 15.11 -9.02 -25.28
CA ARG A 425 16.28 -8.24 -25.68
C ARG A 425 16.70 -8.92 -26.97
N SER A 426 16.53 -8.25 -28.11
CA SER A 426 17.14 -8.72 -29.33
C SER A 426 18.64 -8.70 -29.03
N ARG A 427 19.18 -9.87 -28.71
CA ARG A 427 20.59 -10.16 -28.93
C ARG A 427 20.74 -10.18 -30.45
N THR A 428 20.77 -9.01 -31.06
CA THR A 428 21.40 -8.85 -32.37
C THR A 428 22.90 -8.86 -32.10
N MET A 429 23.55 -9.80 -32.77
CA MET A 429 24.97 -10.15 -32.71
C MET A 429 25.90 -8.96 -32.92
#